data_AF-A0A976ITA8-F1
#
_entry.id   AF-A0A976ITA8-F1
#
_cell.length_a   1.000
_cell.length_b   1.000
_cell.length_c   1.000
_cell.angle_alpha   90.00
_cell.angle_beta   90.00
_cell.angle_gamma   90.00
#
_symmetry.space_group_name_H-M   'P 1'
#
loop_
_entity.id
_entity.type
_entity.pdbx_description
1 polymer ?
#
loop_
_entity_poly.entity_id
_entity_poly.type
_entity_poly.pdbx_seq_one_letter_code
_entity_poly.pdbx_strand_id
1 'polypeptide(L)'
;MSNLLWEGVNLMAIGMGAVFSFLVLLVLATSVMSSLISKFLPESELPSTPAPTVQQPSQANDGPLMAVIAAAIHRHRSRHK
;
A
#
# COMPACT_ATOMS: atom_id res chain seq x y z
N MET A 1 -42.19 -4.03 26.89
CA MET A 1 -41.35 -2.93 26.36
C MET A 1 -39.93 -3.35 26.00
N SER A 2 -39.25 -4.19 26.79
CA SER A 2 -37.89 -4.67 26.49
C SER A 2 -37.73 -5.40 25.15
N ASN A 3 -38.76 -6.13 24.70
CA ASN A 3 -38.69 -6.96 23.50
C ASN A 3 -38.54 -6.15 22.20
N LEU A 4 -39.25 -5.02 22.05
CA LEU A 4 -39.16 -4.17 20.86
C LEU A 4 -37.80 -3.49 20.72
N LEU A 5 -37.18 -3.13 21.85
CA LEU A 5 -35.84 -2.55 21.85
C LEU A 5 -34.80 -3.59 21.42
N TRP A 6 -34.95 -4.84 21.88
CA TRP A 6 -34.13 -5.96 21.46
C TRP A 6 -34.30 -6.29 19.97
N GLU A 7 -35.55 -6.29 19.48
CA GLU A 7 -35.87 -6.47 18.06
C GLU A 7 -35.21 -5.39 17.20
N GLY A 8 -35.28 -4.13 17.62
CA GLY A 8 -34.66 -3.00 16.94
C GLY A 8 -33.14 -3.09 16.89
N VAL A 9 -32.49 -3.50 17.99
CA VAL A 9 -31.03 -3.72 18.03
C VAL A 9 -30.64 -4.88 17.12
N ASN A 10 -31.40 -5.97 17.12
CA ASN A 10 -31.15 -7.11 16.23
C ASN A 10 -31.27 -6.72 14.76
N LEU A 11 -32.32 -5.96 14.40
CA LEU A 11 -32.51 -5.44 13.05
C LEU A 11 -31.37 -4.50 12.63
N MET A 12 -30.91 -3.63 13.54
CA MET A 12 -29.79 -2.73 13.27
C MET A 12 -28.48 -3.50 13.10
N ALA A 13 -28.24 -4.54 13.92
CA ALA A 13 -27.06 -5.39 13.80
C ALA A 13 -27.03 -6.14 12.46
N ILE A 14 -28.17 -6.68 12.01
CA ILE A 14 -28.29 -7.33 10.70
C ILE A 14 -28.06 -6.31 9.57
N GLY A 15 -28.72 -5.15 9.63
CA GLY A 15 -28.60 -4.11 8.61
C GLY A 15 -27.17 -3.56 8.50
N MET A 16 -26.56 -3.18 9.63
CA MET A 16 -25.17 -2.71 9.67
C MET A 16 -24.18 -3.80 9.29
N GLY A 17 -24.41 -5.05 9.69
CA GLY A 17 -23.54 -6.18 9.32
C GLY A 17 -23.57 -6.47 7.83
N ALA A 18 -24.74 -6.39 7.19
CA ALA A 18 -24.89 -6.57 5.75
C ALA A 18 -24.17 -5.45 4.96
N VAL A 19 -24.36 -4.19 5.35
CA VAL A 19 -23.65 -3.06 4.72
C VAL A 19 -22.14 -3.18 4.93
N PHE A 20 -21.69 -3.51 6.15
CA PHE A 20 -20.27 -3.72 6.43
C PHE A 20 -19.68 -4.83 5.55
N SER A 21 -20.35 -5.98 5.46
CA SER A 21 -19.92 -7.09 4.62
C SER A 21 -19.85 -6.71 3.14
N PHE A 22 -20.82 -5.94 2.66
CA PHE A 22 -20.83 -5.41 1.30
C PHE A 22 -19.67 -4.46 1.04
N LEU A 23 -19.40 -3.53 1.96
CA LEU A 23 -18.26 -2.62 1.86
C LEU A 23 -16.93 -3.36 1.90
N VAL A 24 -16.77 -4.37 2.76
CA VAL A 24 -15.58 -5.23 2.79
C VAL A 24 -15.39 -5.94 1.46
N LEU A 25 -16.45 -6.52 0.90
CA LEU A 25 -16.40 -7.15 -0.43
C LEU A 25 -16.01 -6.15 -1.51
N LEU A 26 -16.57 -4.94 -1.50
CA LEU A 26 -16.19 -3.88 -2.44
C LEU A 26 -14.72 -3.51 -2.29
N VAL A 27 -14.24 -3.24 -1.08
CA VAL A 27 -12.84 -2.91 -0.82
C VAL A 27 -11.91 -4.02 -1.29
N LEU A 28 -12.25 -5.28 -1.03
CA LEU A 28 -11.49 -6.43 -1.54
C LEU A 28 -11.48 -6.46 -3.07
N ALA A 29 -12.62 -6.25 -3.72
CA ALA A 29 -12.71 -6.21 -5.18
C ALA A 29 -11.85 -5.08 -5.76
N THR A 30 -11.90 -3.87 -5.19
CA THR A 30 -11.08 -2.73 -5.63
C THR A 30 -9.59 -2.97 -5.34
N SER A 31 -9.26 -3.64 -4.24
CA SER A 31 -7.88 -4.02 -3.90
C SER A 31 -7.32 -5.04 -4.88
N VAL A 32 -8.12 -6.06 -5.23
CA VAL A 32 -7.78 -7.04 -6.26
C VAL A 32 -7.60 -6.35 -7.60
N MET A 33 -8.52 -5.45 -7.98
CA MET A 33 -8.37 -4.65 -9.19
C MET A 33 -7.09 -3.81 -9.17
N SER A 34 -6.77 -3.16 -8.05
CA SER A 34 -5.53 -2.39 -7.88
C SER A 34 -4.27 -3.25 -8.00
N SER A 35 -4.28 -4.45 -7.40
CA SER A 35 -3.15 -5.39 -7.48
C SER A 35 -3.00 -6.03 -8.85
N LEU A 36 -4.10 -6.30 -9.55
CA LEU A 36 -4.10 -6.76 -10.93
C LEU A 36 -3.54 -5.68 -11.84
N ILE A 37 -3.98 -4.43 -11.69
CA ILE A 37 -3.50 -3.30 -12.49
C ILE A 37 -2.00 -3.10 -12.28
N SER A 38 -1.51 -3.07 -11.03
CA SER A 38 -0.07 -2.88 -10.78
C SER A 38 0.81 -4.03 -11.31
N LYS A 39 0.27 -5.25 -11.37
CA LYS A 39 0.99 -6.43 -11.85
C LYS A 39 0.93 -6.59 -13.38
N PHE A 40 -0.19 -6.25 -14.02
CA PHE A 40 -0.40 -6.43 -15.47
C PHE A 40 -0.07 -5.19 -16.29
N LEU A 41 -0.26 -4.00 -15.71
CA LEU A 41 0.25 -2.73 -16.23
C LEU A 41 1.25 -2.21 -15.19
N PRO A 42 2.47 -2.76 -15.11
CA PRO A 42 3.52 -2.08 -14.39
C PRO A 42 3.64 -0.71 -15.04
N GLU A 43 3.13 0.31 -14.36
CA GLU A 43 3.43 1.71 -14.61
C GLU A 43 4.96 1.73 -14.65
N SER A 44 5.51 1.83 -15.87
CA SER A 44 6.94 1.99 -16.11
C SER A 44 7.41 2.99 -15.08
N GLU A 45 8.23 2.54 -14.12
CA GLU A 45 8.60 3.28 -12.92
C GLU A 45 8.78 4.77 -13.23
N LEU A 46 7.72 5.55 -13.09
CA LEU A 46 7.87 6.97 -12.84
C LEU A 46 8.32 6.98 -11.40
N PRO A 47 9.56 7.45 -11.13
CA PRO A 47 10.11 7.40 -9.78
C PRO A 47 9.07 8.00 -8.86
N SER A 48 8.54 7.16 -7.97
CA SER A 48 7.53 7.55 -7.02
C SER A 48 8.10 8.73 -6.26
N THR A 49 7.59 9.94 -6.51
CA THR A 49 7.80 11.06 -5.60
C THR A 49 7.38 10.53 -4.24
N PRO A 50 8.30 10.39 -3.27
CA PRO A 50 7.94 9.79 -2.00
C PRO A 50 6.91 10.68 -1.34
N ALA A 51 5.69 10.16 -1.18
CA ALA A 51 4.79 10.68 -0.16
C ALA A 51 5.57 10.67 1.17
N PRO A 52 5.50 11.72 2.00
CA PRO A 52 6.27 11.79 3.23
C PRO A 52 5.75 10.72 4.20
N THR A 53 6.30 9.52 4.09
CA THR A 53 6.18 8.47 5.09
C THR A 53 7.16 8.85 6.18
N VAL A 54 6.62 9.14 7.36
CA VAL A 54 7.37 9.31 8.59
C VAL A 54 8.38 8.17 8.70
N GLN A 55 9.67 8.52 8.61
CA GLN A 55 10.78 7.58 8.65
C GLN A 55 10.76 6.84 9.98
N GLN A 56 10.47 5.54 9.91
CA GLN A 56 10.88 4.60 10.96
C GLN A 56 12.25 4.04 10.54
N PRO A 57 13.29 4.11 11.38
CA PRO A 57 14.64 3.69 10.99
C PRO A 57 14.71 2.16 10.94
N SER A 58 14.34 1.58 9.81
CA SER A 58 14.68 0.20 9.47
C SER A 58 16.15 0.17 9.06
N GLN A 59 16.91 -0.67 9.75
CA GLN A 59 18.35 -0.88 9.63
C GLN A 59 18.83 -0.86 8.17
N ALA A 60 19.93 -0.12 7.97
CA ALA A 60 20.51 0.19 6.69
C ALA A 60 20.71 -1.04 5.81
N ASN A 61 19.93 -1.14 4.73
CA ASN A 61 20.30 -1.96 3.60
C ASN A 61 21.41 -1.21 2.85
N ASP A 62 22.66 -1.38 3.30
CA ASP A 62 23.83 -0.70 2.74
C ASP A 62 24.19 -1.20 1.33
N GLY A 63 23.59 -2.31 0.87
CA GLY A 63 23.80 -2.87 -0.47
C GLY A 63 23.57 -1.87 -1.61
N PRO A 64 22.36 -1.28 -1.74
CA PRO A 64 22.09 -0.25 -2.74
C PRO A 64 22.98 0.99 -2.60
N LEU A 65 23.32 1.42 -1.38
CA LEU A 65 24.21 2.57 -1.16
C LEU A 65 25.63 2.30 -1.68
N MET A 66 26.17 1.12 -1.36
CA MET A 66 27.49 0.69 -1.84
C MET A 66 27.55 0.56 -3.37
N ALA A 67 26.48 0.06 -4.00
CA ALA A 67 26.39 -0.03 -5.46
C ALA A 67 26.44 1.36 -6.13
N VAL A 68 25.74 2.35 -5.57
CA VAL A 68 25.75 3.73 -6.07
C VAL A 68 27.12 4.38 -5.89
N ILE A 69 27.77 4.20 -4.74
CA ILE A 69 29.11 4.73 -4.47
C ILE A 69 30.14 4.12 -5.44
N ALA A 70 30.09 2.80 -5.67
CA ALA A 70 30.98 2.12 -6.61
C ALA A 70 30.81 2.64 -8.05
N ALA A 71 29.57 2.82 -8.50
CA ALA A 71 29.26 3.38 -9.82
C ALA A 71 29.73 4.83 -9.96
N ALA A 72 29.57 5.65 -8.92
CA ALA A 72 30.01 7.04 -8.89
C ALA A 72 31.55 7.15 -9.00
N ILE A 73 32.29 6.34 -8.23
CA ILE A 73 33.76 6.31 -8.28
C ILE A 73 34.24 5.83 -9.65
N HIS A 74 33.63 4.78 -10.20
CA HIS A 74 33.99 4.27 -11.53
C HIS A 74 33.82 5.35 -12.60
N ARG A 75 32.69 6.07 -12.58
CA ARG A 75 32.38 7.15 -13.52
C ARG A 75 33.31 8.35 -13.37
N HIS A 76 33.71 8.69 -12.15
CA HIS A 76 34.69 9.74 -11.89
C HIS A 76 36.07 9.37 -12.45
N ARG A 77 36.54 8.14 -12.19
CA ARG A 77 37.84 7.67 -12.67
C ARG A 77 37.91 7.55 -14.19
N SER A 78 36.82 7.15 -14.83
CA SER A 78 36.75 7.10 -16.30
C SER A 78 36.68 8.49 -16.95
N ARG A 79 36.25 9.53 -16.21
CA ARG A 79 36.21 10.92 -16.71
C ARG A 79 37.52 11.69 -16.50
N HIS A 80 38.37 11.21 -15.60
CA HIS A 80 39.66 11.83 -15.26
C HIS A 80 40.87 11.11 -15.87
N LYS A 81 40.65 10.35 -16.94
CA LYS A 81 41.69 9.70 -17.75
C LYS A 81 41.48 10.06 -19.21
#